data_AF-A0A7Z6N0V1-F1
#
_entry.id   AF-A0A7Z6N0V1-F1
#
_cell.length_a   1.000
_cell.length_b   1.000
_cell.length_c   1.000
_cell.angle_alpha   90.00
_cell.angle_beta   90.00
_cell.angle_gamma   90.00
#
_symmetry.space_group_name_H-M   'P 1'
#
loop_
_entity.id
_entity.type
_entity.pdbx_description
1 polymer ?
#
loop_
_entity_poly.entity_id
_entity_poly.type
_entity_poly.pdbx_seq_one_letter_code
_entity_poly.pdbx_strand_id
1 'polypeptide(L)'
;MSRAPKVPEPTLLDKAITWLSPERGAKRMHARLTMTALGGYSGASKSKRTLSAWTPTAGSAAADLLPDLPTLRERCRDLERNNPIGGGAINTVTTKTVGTGLALKSVVNRSILGWDEDQAREWQRKTESLFKSWAETTSCDITREQNFYGLQDLTWRSVLSSGDVFTLLTHKEQPGQHYSACIQLIEADRVCNPSNKADTEALTAGIERDADGAPIKAHILRSHPGALGVKERVWDDRPFFNERGGRVLLHVYRRRRVGQPRGVPYLAPVIEKLKQLDRYTDAELEAAVVSAFFAVFIKPGQSGNLSPLASAATGNTPVGTDRPAGREQGGWDGSLSGGIVAELDDGASIDTASPGRPNMAFDPFVLAMLRQIGMALELPYEVLIKHFTASYTAARAAVMEAWQFVRGCRDFLGQHFCQPVYEHWLEEAVAQGDIEAPGFFDHPLLRYAYSGSLWVGDGPGTVDPLKDINAAEKRIDIGVSTLAKESMLYDGSDWEENHEQRALEVKRRRDDGLTVSPTARPEDEPAANPDLPERT
;
A
#
# COMPACT_ATOMS: atom_id res chain seq x y z
N MET A 1 -20.14 1.58 -33.11
CA MET A 1 -20.40 2.33 -34.35
C MET A 1 -19.81 3.73 -34.21
N SER A 2 -18.70 4.04 -34.89
CA SER A 2 -18.16 5.40 -34.90
C SER A 2 -19.07 6.29 -35.74
N ARG A 3 -19.63 7.35 -35.15
CA ARG A 3 -20.20 8.44 -35.94
C ARG A 3 -19.04 9.06 -36.71
N ALA A 4 -18.98 8.84 -38.02
CA ALA A 4 -18.07 9.58 -38.88
C ALA A 4 -18.27 11.09 -38.62
N PRO A 5 -17.18 11.88 -38.50
CA PRO A 5 -17.32 13.31 -38.31
C PRO A 5 -18.16 13.87 -39.46
N LYS A 6 -19.25 14.57 -39.13
CA LYS A 6 -20.11 15.23 -40.13
C LYS A 6 -19.23 16.23 -40.89
N VAL A 7 -18.96 15.93 -42.16
CA VAL A 7 -18.27 16.86 -43.05
C VAL A 7 -19.15 18.12 -43.15
N PRO A 8 -18.64 19.32 -42.83
CA PRO A 8 -19.43 20.54 -42.91
C PRO A 8 -19.82 20.79 -44.38
N GLU A 9 -21.12 20.96 -44.63
CA GLU A 9 -21.60 21.30 -45.97
C GLU A 9 -21.05 22.65 -46.43
N PRO A 10 -20.63 22.78 -47.71
CA PRO A 10 -20.04 24.02 -48.22
C PRO A 10 -21.09 25.13 -48.27
N THR A 11 -20.81 26.24 -47.60
CA THR A 11 -21.72 27.40 -47.60
C THR A 11 -21.66 28.14 -48.94
N LEU A 12 -22.63 29.03 -49.20
CA LEU A 12 -22.63 29.87 -50.41
C LEU A 12 -21.31 30.65 -50.59
N LEU A 13 -20.73 31.11 -49.47
CA LEU A 13 -19.43 31.78 -49.46
C LEU A 13 -18.28 30.82 -49.82
N ASP A 14 -18.30 29.57 -49.34
CA ASP A 14 -17.27 28.59 -49.68
C ASP A 14 -17.34 28.24 -51.18
N LYS A 15 -18.54 28.14 -51.76
CA LYS A 15 -18.74 27.92 -53.20
C LYS A 15 -18.21 29.10 -54.03
N ALA A 16 -18.51 30.34 -53.61
CA ALA A 16 -18.01 31.54 -54.29
C ALA A 16 -16.48 31.65 -54.23
N ILE A 17 -15.87 31.39 -53.06
CA ILE A 17 -14.40 31.44 -52.89
C ILE A 17 -13.74 30.32 -53.69
N THR A 18 -14.30 29.11 -53.71
CA THR A 18 -13.75 27.98 -54.48
C THR A 18 -13.84 28.24 -55.98
N TRP A 19 -14.90 28.90 -56.45
CA TRP A 19 -15.06 29.29 -57.85
C TRP A 19 -14.05 30.38 -58.27
N LEU A 20 -13.82 31.40 -57.44
CA LEU A 20 -12.86 32.48 -57.70
C LEU A 20 -11.39 32.08 -57.49
N SER A 21 -11.11 31.22 -56.52
CA SER A 21 -9.76 30.78 -56.16
C SER A 21 -9.82 29.38 -55.51
N PRO A 22 -9.67 28.32 -56.32
CA PRO A 22 -9.77 26.94 -55.84
C PRO A 22 -8.80 26.63 -54.68
N GLU A 23 -7.58 27.14 -54.71
CA GLU A 23 -6.59 26.94 -53.64
C GLU A 23 -7.02 27.54 -52.29
N ARG A 24 -7.59 28.76 -52.31
CA ARG A 24 -8.10 29.43 -51.11
C ARG A 24 -9.38 28.76 -50.61
N GLY A 25 -10.22 28.28 -51.52
CA GLY A 25 -11.40 27.46 -51.19
C GLY A 25 -11.02 26.17 -50.48
N ALA A 26 -10.05 25.42 -51.02
CA ALA A 26 -9.54 24.18 -50.41
C ALA A 26 -8.92 24.41 -49.02
N LYS A 27 -8.10 25.44 -48.85
CA LYS A 27 -7.53 25.80 -47.53
C LYS A 27 -8.61 26.15 -46.51
N ARG A 28 -9.64 26.88 -46.91
CA ARG A 28 -10.77 27.24 -46.05
C ARG A 28 -11.60 26.01 -45.69
N MET A 29 -11.87 25.13 -46.65
CA MET A 29 -12.59 23.89 -46.39
C MET A 29 -11.81 22.98 -45.44
N HIS A 30 -10.49 22.87 -45.62
CA HIS A 30 -9.60 22.14 -44.70
C HIS A 30 -9.62 22.75 -43.28
N ALA A 31 -9.54 24.07 -43.16
CA ALA A 31 -9.63 24.78 -41.87
C ALA A 31 -11.00 24.58 -41.19
N ARG A 32 -12.10 24.54 -41.95
CA ARG A 32 -13.43 24.24 -41.40
C ARG A 32 -13.53 22.78 -40.97
N LEU A 33 -12.96 21.86 -41.75
CA LEU A 33 -12.93 20.43 -41.44
C LEU A 33 -12.14 20.16 -40.16
N THR A 34 -10.98 20.81 -39.98
CA THR A 34 -10.20 20.75 -38.74
C THR A 34 -10.94 21.39 -37.57
N MET A 35 -11.64 22.51 -37.77
CA MET A 35 -12.48 23.13 -36.73
C MET A 35 -13.67 22.25 -36.32
N THR A 36 -14.29 21.50 -37.24
CA THR A 36 -15.33 20.52 -36.91
C THR A 36 -14.78 19.20 -36.35
N ALA A 37 -13.53 18.86 -36.67
CA ALA A 37 -12.84 17.68 -36.15
C ALA A 37 -12.21 17.93 -34.77
N LEU A 38 -12.07 19.20 -34.36
CA LEU A 38 -11.81 19.59 -32.98
C LEU A 38 -13.05 19.25 -32.14
N GLY A 39 -13.12 18.02 -31.66
CA GLY A 39 -14.09 17.64 -30.64
C GLY A 39 -13.98 18.55 -29.41
N GLY A 40 -15.06 18.67 -28.63
CA GLY A 40 -15.14 19.59 -27.49
C GLY A 40 -14.15 19.32 -26.34
N TYR A 41 -13.43 18.19 -26.37
CA TYR A 41 -12.42 17.82 -25.38
C TYR A 41 -11.04 17.70 -26.02
N SER A 42 -10.12 18.60 -25.63
CA SER A 42 -8.73 18.61 -26.14
C SER A 42 -7.94 17.34 -25.78
N GLY A 43 -8.29 16.67 -24.67
CA GLY A 43 -7.71 15.39 -24.25
C GLY A 43 -8.08 14.21 -25.14
N ALA A 44 -9.12 14.32 -25.98
CA ALA A 44 -9.51 13.28 -26.94
C ALA A 44 -8.89 13.50 -28.33
N SER A 45 -8.03 14.51 -28.51
CA SER A 45 -7.42 14.83 -29.80
C SER A 45 -6.41 13.77 -30.22
N LYS A 46 -6.70 13.10 -31.34
CA LYS A 46 -5.79 12.13 -31.97
C LYS A 46 -4.75 12.77 -32.89
N SER A 47 -4.93 14.06 -33.22
CA SER A 47 -4.05 14.80 -34.14
C SER A 47 -3.04 15.71 -33.44
N LYS A 48 -3.26 16.04 -32.16
CA LYS A 48 -2.32 16.85 -31.38
C LYS A 48 -1.02 16.05 -31.18
N ARG A 49 0.12 16.59 -31.60
CA ARG A 49 1.45 15.93 -31.53
C ARG A 49 1.79 15.38 -30.14
N THR A 50 1.37 16.07 -29.08
CA THR A 50 1.61 15.61 -27.70
C THR A 50 0.77 14.39 -27.31
N LEU A 51 -0.33 14.12 -28.01
CA LEU A 51 -1.26 13.02 -27.73
C LEU A 51 -1.28 11.96 -28.84
N SER A 52 -0.69 12.23 -30.00
CA SER A 52 -0.74 11.34 -31.16
C SER A 52 -0.04 10.00 -30.95
N ALA A 53 0.94 9.93 -30.03
CA ALA A 53 1.58 8.70 -29.60
C ALA A 53 0.86 8.00 -28.44
N TRP A 54 -0.17 8.63 -27.85
CA TRP A 54 -0.96 8.09 -26.75
C TRP A 54 -2.29 7.55 -27.29
N THR A 55 -2.31 6.25 -27.57
CA THR A 55 -3.47 5.57 -28.19
C THR A 55 -4.05 4.51 -27.26
N PRO A 56 -4.70 4.90 -26.15
CA PRO A 56 -5.36 3.95 -25.27
C PRO A 56 -6.50 3.24 -26.00
N THR A 57 -6.68 1.95 -25.71
CA THR A 57 -7.76 1.12 -26.25
C THR A 57 -8.91 1.04 -25.25
N ALA A 58 -10.13 0.76 -25.73
CA ALA A 58 -11.30 0.59 -24.88
C ALA A 58 -11.45 -0.90 -24.51
N GLY A 59 -10.64 -1.38 -23.57
CA GLY A 59 -10.74 -2.75 -23.06
C GLY A 59 -11.72 -2.86 -21.89
N SER A 60 -12.10 -4.11 -21.56
CA SER A 60 -12.81 -4.41 -20.31
C SER A 60 -11.86 -4.33 -19.11
N ALA A 61 -12.40 -4.31 -17.89
CA ALA A 61 -11.57 -4.29 -16.68
C ALA A 61 -10.64 -5.52 -16.58
N ALA A 62 -11.06 -6.67 -17.13
CA ALA A 62 -10.24 -7.87 -17.22
C ALA A 62 -9.17 -7.74 -18.30
N ALA A 63 -9.54 -7.30 -19.51
CA ALA A 63 -8.63 -7.19 -20.63
C ALA A 63 -7.49 -6.18 -20.39
N ASP A 64 -7.78 -5.10 -19.67
CA ASP A 64 -6.78 -4.06 -19.35
C ASP A 64 -5.87 -4.43 -18.17
N LEU A 65 -6.19 -5.50 -17.41
CA LEU A 65 -5.46 -5.87 -16.19
C LEU A 65 -4.72 -7.20 -16.32
N LEU A 66 -5.42 -8.25 -16.75
CA LEU A 66 -4.93 -9.63 -16.63
C LEU A 66 -3.63 -9.90 -17.38
N PRO A 67 -3.38 -9.35 -18.59
CA PRO A 67 -2.11 -9.54 -19.28
C PRO A 67 -0.91 -9.00 -18.49
N ASP A 68 -1.09 -7.88 -17.80
CA ASP A 68 -0.01 -7.17 -17.08
C ASP A 68 0.13 -7.64 -15.62
N LEU A 69 -0.93 -8.23 -15.04
CA LEU A 69 -1.03 -8.55 -13.62
C LEU A 69 0.12 -9.42 -13.08
N PRO A 70 0.59 -10.50 -13.76
CA PRO A 70 1.72 -11.28 -13.26
C PRO A 70 2.99 -10.43 -13.08
N THR A 71 3.34 -9.64 -14.10
CA THR A 71 4.52 -8.75 -14.05
C THR A 71 4.36 -7.64 -13.02
N LEU A 72 3.15 -7.09 -12.86
CA LEU A 72 2.87 -6.09 -11.83
C LEU A 72 3.09 -6.66 -10.42
N ARG A 73 2.64 -7.90 -10.15
CA ARG A 73 2.86 -8.57 -8.86
C ARG A 73 4.33 -8.83 -8.59
N GLU A 74 5.04 -9.41 -9.55
CA GLU A 74 6.46 -9.72 -9.44
C GLU A 74 7.28 -8.46 -9.11
N ARG A 75 7.04 -7.37 -9.86
CA ARG A 75 7.72 -6.09 -9.66
C ARG A 75 7.33 -5.42 -8.34
N CYS A 76 6.06 -5.51 -7.94
CA CYS A 76 5.63 -4.95 -6.66
C CYS A 76 6.29 -5.67 -5.48
N ARG A 77 6.35 -7.01 -5.49
CA ARG A 77 7.04 -7.81 -4.47
C ARG A 77 8.55 -7.57 -4.47
N ASP A 78 9.16 -7.35 -5.64
CA ASP A 78 10.57 -6.96 -5.72
C ASP A 78 10.82 -5.59 -5.09
N LEU A 79 10.01 -4.58 -5.43
CA LEU A 79 10.11 -3.25 -4.84
C LEU A 79 9.84 -3.25 -3.34
N GLU A 80 8.92 -4.07 -2.85
CA GLU A 80 8.69 -4.24 -1.41
C GLU A 80 9.95 -4.73 -0.69
N ARG A 81 10.68 -5.70 -1.28
CA ARG A 81 11.88 -6.29 -0.69
C ARG A 81 13.11 -5.39 -0.81
N ASN A 82 13.28 -4.74 -1.96
CA ASN A 82 14.57 -4.18 -2.38
C ASN A 82 14.57 -2.65 -2.52
N ASN A 83 13.41 -1.99 -2.61
CA ASN A 83 13.36 -0.53 -2.74
C ASN A 83 12.89 0.13 -1.43
N PRO A 84 13.71 0.99 -0.79
CA PRO A 84 13.37 1.59 0.50
C PRO A 84 12.06 2.38 0.52
N ILE A 85 11.75 3.09 -0.57
CA ILE A 85 10.52 3.90 -0.67
C ILE A 85 9.31 3.00 -0.90
N GLY A 86 9.42 2.00 -1.79
CA GLY A 86 8.37 1.03 -2.07
C GLY A 86 8.01 0.19 -0.84
N GLY A 87 9.01 -0.45 -0.23
CA GLY A 87 8.85 -1.21 1.01
C GLY A 87 8.38 -0.33 2.18
N GLY A 88 8.92 0.89 2.31
CA GLY A 88 8.51 1.87 3.32
C GLY A 88 7.04 2.29 3.19
N ALA A 89 6.55 2.46 1.95
CA ALA A 89 5.15 2.77 1.68
C ALA A 89 4.23 1.63 2.11
N ILE A 90 4.50 0.39 1.68
CA ILE A 90 3.69 -0.79 2.07
C ILE A 90 3.70 -0.94 3.59
N ASN A 91 4.87 -0.89 4.23
CA ASN A 91 4.97 -0.98 5.69
C ASN A 91 4.17 0.10 6.40
N THR A 92 4.23 1.35 5.94
CA THR A 92 3.48 2.47 6.54
C THR A 92 1.98 2.25 6.45
N VAL A 93 1.47 1.82 5.29
CA VAL A 93 0.04 1.53 5.12
C VAL A 93 -0.37 0.33 5.97
N THR A 94 0.43 -0.74 5.99
CA THR A 94 0.11 -1.94 6.77
C THR A 94 0.09 -1.64 8.26
N THR A 95 1.17 -1.05 8.80
CA THR A 95 1.27 -0.70 10.23
C THR A 95 0.18 0.26 10.67
N LYS A 96 -0.17 1.28 9.87
CA LYS A 96 -1.23 2.22 10.26
C LYS A 96 -2.63 1.61 10.15
N THR A 97 -2.85 0.71 9.20
CA THR A 97 -4.16 0.07 8.99
C THR A 97 -4.45 -0.97 10.07
N VAL A 98 -3.53 -1.92 10.24
CA VAL A 98 -3.69 -3.09 11.13
C VAL A 98 -3.18 -2.78 12.53
N GLY A 99 -1.98 -2.19 12.64
CA GLY A 99 -1.38 -1.86 13.93
C GLY A 99 -1.11 -3.10 14.77
N THR A 100 -1.56 -3.08 16.02
CA THR A 100 -1.55 -4.25 16.91
C THR A 100 -2.58 -5.34 16.53
N GLY A 101 -3.49 -5.03 15.61
CA GLY A 101 -4.61 -5.86 15.21
C GLY A 101 -5.93 -5.11 15.32
N LEU A 102 -6.89 -5.49 14.49
CA LEU A 102 -8.27 -5.03 14.60
C LEU A 102 -8.99 -5.93 15.61
N ALA A 103 -9.28 -5.38 16.78
CA ALA A 103 -10.02 -6.02 17.84
C ALA A 103 -11.52 -6.04 17.52
N LEU A 104 -12.18 -7.13 17.90
CA LEU A 104 -13.63 -7.27 17.84
C LEU A 104 -14.25 -6.47 18.99
N LYS A 105 -15.17 -5.55 18.65
CA LYS A 105 -16.20 -5.09 19.57
C LYS A 105 -17.55 -5.58 19.08
N SER A 106 -18.18 -6.49 19.82
CA SER A 106 -19.49 -7.01 19.46
C SER A 106 -20.56 -5.96 19.73
N VAL A 107 -21.47 -5.76 18.77
CA VAL A 107 -22.56 -4.79 18.86
C VAL A 107 -23.82 -5.45 18.33
N VAL A 108 -24.58 -6.10 19.20
CA VAL A 108 -25.79 -6.81 18.78
C VAL A 108 -26.93 -5.84 18.47
N ASN A 109 -27.79 -6.21 17.51
CA ASN A 109 -28.98 -5.44 17.20
C ASN A 109 -30.11 -5.75 18.19
N ARG A 110 -30.08 -5.06 19.34
CA ARG A 110 -31.07 -5.20 20.43
C ARG A 110 -32.51 -5.06 19.98
N SER A 111 -32.79 -4.15 19.03
CA SER A 111 -34.15 -3.92 18.55
C SER A 111 -34.72 -5.11 17.80
N ILE A 112 -33.88 -5.83 17.03
CA ILE A 112 -34.29 -7.07 16.35
C ILE A 112 -34.41 -8.22 17.35
N LEU A 113 -33.48 -8.31 18.30
CA LEU A 113 -33.46 -9.38 19.30
C LEU A 113 -34.52 -9.21 20.41
N GLY A 114 -35.07 -8.01 20.55
CA GLY A 114 -35.96 -7.66 21.67
C GLY A 114 -35.25 -7.66 23.02
N TRP A 115 -33.94 -7.40 23.03
CA TRP A 115 -33.10 -7.45 24.23
C TRP A 115 -32.98 -6.09 24.90
N ASP A 116 -32.88 -6.11 26.23
CA ASP A 116 -32.47 -4.93 26.98
C ASP A 116 -30.95 -4.70 26.89
N GLU A 117 -30.48 -3.63 27.54
CA GLU A 117 -29.07 -3.25 27.51
C GLU A 117 -28.17 -4.17 28.35
N ASP A 118 -28.67 -4.68 29.47
CA ASP A 118 -27.88 -5.53 30.37
C ASP A 118 -27.68 -6.92 29.75
N GLN A 119 -28.73 -7.49 29.15
CA GLN A 119 -28.68 -8.74 28.38
C GLN A 119 -27.68 -8.64 27.23
N ALA A 120 -27.75 -7.56 26.46
CA ALA A 120 -26.84 -7.33 25.35
C ALA A 120 -25.39 -7.19 25.82
N ARG A 121 -25.15 -6.42 26.89
CA ARG A 121 -23.81 -6.22 27.45
C ARG A 121 -23.20 -7.54 27.94
N GLU A 122 -23.97 -8.35 28.66
CA GLU A 122 -23.50 -9.66 29.15
C GLU A 122 -23.15 -10.60 27.99
N TRP A 123 -24.03 -10.69 26.99
CA TRP A 123 -23.80 -11.52 25.81
C TRP A 123 -22.58 -11.06 25.01
N GLN A 124 -22.45 -9.75 24.77
CA GLN A 124 -21.31 -9.18 24.04
C GLN A 124 -20.00 -9.45 24.77
N ARG A 125 -19.94 -9.25 26.10
CA ARG A 125 -18.74 -9.51 26.90
C ARG A 125 -18.35 -10.99 26.85
N LYS A 126 -19.32 -11.91 26.96
CA LYS A 126 -19.07 -13.35 26.84
C LYS A 126 -18.52 -13.71 25.46
N THR A 127 -19.14 -13.18 24.41
CA THR A 127 -18.76 -13.43 23.01
C THR A 127 -17.37 -12.90 22.69
N GLU A 128 -17.07 -11.66 23.11
CA GLU A 128 -15.75 -11.05 22.97
C GLU A 128 -14.67 -11.85 23.70
N SER A 129 -14.94 -12.32 24.92
CA SER A 129 -14.00 -13.13 25.70
C SER A 129 -13.69 -14.48 25.04
N LEU A 130 -14.72 -15.18 24.55
CA LEU A 130 -14.54 -16.44 23.84
C LEU A 130 -13.85 -16.25 22.49
N PHE A 131 -14.19 -15.19 21.75
CA PHE A 131 -13.51 -14.86 20.50
C PHE A 131 -12.02 -14.60 20.73
N LYS A 132 -11.66 -13.79 21.75
CA LYS A 132 -10.27 -13.53 22.13
C LYS A 132 -9.50 -14.83 22.41
N SER A 133 -10.11 -15.78 23.13
CA SER A 133 -9.49 -17.08 23.45
C SER A 133 -9.09 -17.90 22.20
N TRP A 134 -9.79 -17.71 21.08
CA TRP A 134 -9.46 -18.31 19.80
C TRP A 134 -8.49 -17.45 19.00
N ALA A 135 -8.81 -16.17 18.85
CA ALA A 135 -8.12 -15.20 18.00
C ALA A 135 -6.68 -14.88 18.44
N GLU A 136 -6.40 -14.92 19.75
CA GLU A 136 -5.06 -14.65 20.30
C GLU A 136 -4.10 -15.85 20.17
N THR A 137 -4.62 -17.02 19.81
CA THR A 137 -3.83 -18.25 19.64
C THR A 137 -3.60 -18.57 18.17
N THR A 138 -2.61 -19.43 17.89
CA THR A 138 -2.35 -19.91 16.52
C THR A 138 -3.34 -20.98 16.05
N SER A 139 -4.29 -21.39 16.90
CA SER A 139 -5.31 -22.39 16.55
C SER A 139 -6.23 -21.93 15.42
N CYS A 140 -6.42 -20.62 15.28
CA CYS A 140 -7.19 -20.01 14.20
C CYS A 140 -6.53 -20.17 12.81
N ASP A 141 -5.24 -20.49 12.74
CA ASP A 141 -4.50 -20.68 11.50
C ASP A 141 -4.33 -22.17 11.19
N ILE A 142 -4.68 -22.58 9.97
CA ILE A 142 -4.56 -23.98 9.55
C ILE A 142 -3.11 -24.51 9.63
N THR A 143 -2.12 -23.62 9.50
CA THR A 143 -0.68 -23.93 9.59
C THR A 143 -0.12 -23.81 11.00
N ARG A 144 -0.87 -23.20 11.94
CA ARG A 144 -0.45 -22.83 13.30
C ARG A 144 0.73 -21.86 13.37
N GLU A 145 0.95 -21.03 12.36
CA GLU A 145 2.07 -20.07 12.34
C GLU A 145 1.70 -18.71 12.91
N GLN A 146 0.46 -18.26 12.72
CA GLN A 146 0.02 -16.93 13.14
C GLN A 146 -1.28 -16.99 13.94
N ASN A 147 -1.48 -16.02 14.83
CA ASN A 147 -2.79 -15.76 15.41
C ASN A 147 -3.63 -14.88 14.48
N PHE A 148 -4.86 -14.58 14.86
CA PHE A 148 -5.81 -13.88 13.99
C PHE A 148 -5.29 -12.48 13.59
N TYR A 149 -4.65 -11.76 14.51
CA TYR A 149 -4.09 -10.43 14.24
C TYR A 149 -2.89 -10.48 13.28
N GLY A 150 -2.04 -11.51 13.40
CA GLY A 150 -0.98 -11.76 12.42
C GLY A 150 -1.53 -12.09 11.03
N LEU A 151 -2.63 -12.83 10.95
CA LEU A 151 -3.32 -13.10 9.69
C LEU A 151 -3.96 -11.85 9.07
N GLN A 152 -4.42 -10.89 9.89
CA GLN A 152 -4.90 -9.59 9.39
C GLN A 152 -3.76 -8.80 8.70
N ASP A 153 -2.58 -8.73 9.33
CA ASP A 153 -1.39 -8.10 8.74
C ASP A 153 -1.02 -8.77 7.40
N LEU A 154 -0.90 -10.10 7.40
CA LEU A 154 -0.52 -10.85 6.21
C LEU A 154 -1.56 -10.73 5.09
N THR A 155 -2.85 -10.72 5.43
CA THR A 155 -3.94 -10.50 4.48
C THR A 155 -3.82 -9.12 3.84
N TRP A 156 -3.70 -8.07 4.65
CA TRP A 156 -3.64 -6.70 4.15
C TRP A 156 -2.36 -6.42 3.35
N ARG A 157 -1.22 -6.91 3.83
CA ARG A 157 0.04 -6.88 3.09
C ARG A 157 -0.08 -7.59 1.74
N SER A 158 -0.72 -8.76 1.71
CA SER A 158 -0.93 -9.49 0.45
C SER A 158 -1.82 -8.72 -0.53
N VAL A 159 -2.86 -8.03 -0.05
CA VAL A 159 -3.68 -7.12 -0.89
C VAL A 159 -2.83 -5.99 -1.47
N LEU A 160 -1.92 -5.40 -0.68
CA LEU A 160 -1.06 -4.33 -1.17
C LEU A 160 -0.01 -4.84 -2.17
N SER A 161 0.69 -5.93 -1.86
CA SER A 161 1.82 -6.41 -2.67
C SER A 161 1.40 -7.21 -3.89
N SER A 162 0.29 -7.95 -3.79
CA SER A 162 -0.18 -8.88 -4.82
C SER A 162 -1.47 -8.40 -5.49
N GLY A 163 -2.09 -7.34 -4.98
CA GLY A 163 -3.39 -6.83 -5.41
C GLY A 163 -4.57 -7.54 -4.76
N ASP A 164 -4.45 -8.84 -4.50
CA ASP A 164 -5.48 -9.65 -3.83
C ASP A 164 -4.92 -10.82 -3.04
N VAL A 165 -5.78 -11.43 -2.22
CA VAL A 165 -5.52 -12.67 -1.48
C VAL A 165 -6.83 -13.44 -1.32
N PHE A 166 -6.74 -14.76 -1.21
CA PHE A 166 -7.89 -15.61 -0.95
C PHE A 166 -7.80 -16.18 0.46
N THR A 167 -8.94 -16.31 1.12
CA THR A 167 -9.03 -16.84 2.49
C THR A 167 -10.05 -17.96 2.50
N LEU A 168 -9.61 -19.18 2.76
CA LEU A 168 -10.51 -20.31 2.97
C LEU A 168 -10.88 -20.39 4.46
N LEU A 169 -12.17 -20.36 4.73
CA LEU A 169 -12.78 -20.57 6.04
C LEU A 169 -13.15 -22.05 6.13
N THR A 170 -12.51 -22.78 7.04
CA THR A 170 -12.66 -24.24 7.13
C THR A 170 -12.62 -24.69 8.59
N HIS A 171 -12.83 -25.98 8.81
CA HIS A 171 -12.65 -26.64 10.09
C HIS A 171 -11.50 -27.62 10.01
N LYS A 172 -10.70 -27.71 11.08
CA LYS A 172 -9.66 -28.71 11.25
C LYS A 172 -9.51 -29.01 12.73
N GLU A 173 -9.86 -30.22 13.12
CA GLU A 173 -9.62 -30.73 14.47
C GLU A 173 -8.12 -30.85 14.75
N GLN A 174 -7.68 -30.30 15.88
CA GLN A 174 -6.29 -30.34 16.28
C GLN A 174 -6.17 -30.43 17.81
N PRO A 175 -5.09 -31.05 18.35
CA PRO A 175 -4.94 -31.19 19.79
C PRO A 175 -4.88 -29.84 20.51
N GLY A 176 -5.60 -29.74 21.63
CA GLY A 176 -5.61 -28.57 22.53
C GLY A 176 -6.45 -27.39 22.03
N GLN A 177 -7.27 -27.58 20.99
CA GLN A 177 -8.11 -26.54 20.41
C GLN A 177 -9.56 -26.72 20.84
N HIS A 178 -10.22 -25.62 21.22
CA HIS A 178 -11.63 -25.62 21.60
C HIS A 178 -12.57 -25.47 20.39
N TYR A 179 -12.21 -24.59 19.45
CA TYR A 179 -12.96 -24.35 18.20
C TYR A 179 -12.19 -24.88 17.00
N SER A 180 -12.74 -25.78 16.20
CA SER A 180 -12.10 -26.34 15.00
C SER A 180 -11.97 -25.35 13.83
N ALA A 181 -12.71 -24.24 13.88
CA ALA A 181 -12.69 -23.15 12.90
C ALA A 181 -11.25 -22.65 12.72
N CYS A 182 -10.79 -22.73 11.48
CA CYS A 182 -9.49 -22.24 11.09
C CYS A 182 -9.52 -21.57 9.72
N ILE A 183 -8.51 -20.74 9.51
CA ILE A 183 -8.32 -19.86 8.38
C ILE A 183 -7.12 -20.38 7.60
N GLN A 184 -7.26 -20.46 6.28
CA GLN A 184 -6.14 -20.69 5.39
C GLN A 184 -6.02 -19.52 4.42
N LEU A 185 -4.94 -18.75 4.53
CA LEU A 185 -4.57 -17.79 3.51
C LEU A 185 -3.98 -18.49 2.29
N ILE A 186 -4.41 -18.06 1.12
CA ILE A 186 -4.05 -18.61 -0.17
C ILE A 186 -3.52 -17.48 -1.03
N GLU A 187 -2.24 -17.58 -1.37
CA GLU A 187 -1.57 -16.62 -2.23
C GLU A 187 -2.26 -16.49 -3.59
N ALA A 188 -2.37 -15.25 -4.07
CA ALA A 188 -3.05 -14.87 -5.30
C ALA A 188 -2.68 -15.70 -6.52
N ASP A 189 -1.40 -16.04 -6.68
CA ASP A 189 -0.85 -16.75 -7.84
C ASP A 189 -1.30 -18.21 -7.91
N ARG A 190 -1.71 -18.78 -6.78
CA ARG A 190 -2.28 -20.13 -6.74
C ARG A 190 -3.66 -20.20 -7.38
N VAL A 191 -4.38 -19.08 -7.45
CA VAL A 191 -5.68 -19.02 -8.11
C VAL A 191 -5.50 -18.68 -9.58
N CYS A 192 -5.61 -19.70 -10.44
CA CYS A 192 -5.39 -19.61 -11.88
C CYS A 192 -6.20 -20.65 -12.65
N ASN A 193 -6.38 -20.43 -13.95
CA ASN A 193 -7.17 -21.34 -14.78
C ASN A 193 -6.50 -22.73 -14.82
N PRO A 194 -7.26 -23.83 -14.59
CA PRO A 194 -6.73 -25.18 -14.67
C PRO A 194 -6.05 -25.44 -16.01
N SER A 195 -4.86 -26.05 -15.96
CA SER A 195 -4.09 -26.42 -17.15
C SER A 195 -3.84 -25.26 -18.13
N ASN A 196 -3.73 -24.02 -17.63
CA ASN A 196 -3.54 -22.80 -18.44
C ASN A 196 -4.63 -22.59 -19.51
N LYS A 197 -5.87 -23.01 -19.24
CA LYS A 197 -7.01 -22.68 -20.11
C LYS A 197 -7.10 -21.17 -20.33
N ALA A 198 -7.43 -20.76 -21.54
CA ALA A 198 -7.67 -19.35 -21.86
C ALA A 198 -8.86 -18.81 -21.07
N ASP A 199 -8.83 -17.52 -20.77
CA ASP A 199 -9.96 -16.84 -20.14
C ASP A 199 -11.18 -16.84 -21.07
N THR A 200 -12.34 -17.01 -20.46
CA THR A 200 -13.67 -16.99 -21.08
C THR A 200 -14.58 -16.11 -20.23
N GLU A 201 -15.82 -15.90 -20.68
CA GLU A 201 -16.82 -15.16 -19.91
C GLU A 201 -17.16 -15.83 -18.57
N ALA A 202 -17.23 -17.17 -18.56
CA ALA A 202 -17.56 -17.94 -17.36
C ALA A 202 -16.34 -18.23 -16.47
N LEU A 203 -15.15 -18.43 -17.04
CA LEU A 203 -13.90 -18.70 -16.30
C LEU A 203 -12.87 -17.62 -16.61
N THR A 204 -12.53 -16.82 -15.61
CA THR A 204 -11.52 -15.75 -15.76
C THR A 204 -10.57 -15.74 -14.57
N ALA A 205 -9.26 -15.80 -14.84
CA ALA A 205 -8.18 -15.69 -13.86
C ALA A 205 -8.33 -16.61 -12.62
N GLY A 206 -8.76 -17.85 -12.86
CA GLY A 206 -8.95 -18.90 -11.86
C GLY A 206 -10.29 -18.87 -11.14
N ILE A 207 -11.23 -18.00 -11.54
CA ILE A 207 -12.55 -17.85 -10.91
C ILE A 207 -13.63 -18.16 -11.93
N GLU A 208 -14.50 -19.11 -11.61
CA GLU A 208 -15.74 -19.35 -12.34
C GLU A 208 -16.86 -18.43 -11.83
N ARG A 209 -17.65 -17.89 -12.75
CA ARG A 209 -18.76 -16.95 -12.49
C ARG A 209 -20.05 -17.41 -13.15
N ASP A 210 -21.17 -17.02 -12.56
CA ASP A 210 -22.49 -17.18 -13.18
C ASP A 210 -22.75 -16.11 -14.26
N ALA A 211 -23.94 -16.16 -14.87
CA ALA A 211 -24.36 -15.24 -15.91
C ALA A 211 -24.48 -13.78 -15.42
N ASP A 212 -24.67 -13.56 -14.11
CA ASP A 212 -24.74 -12.24 -13.50
C ASP A 212 -23.35 -11.72 -13.07
N GLY A 213 -22.32 -12.57 -13.18
CA GLY A 213 -20.93 -12.27 -12.83
C GLY A 213 -20.58 -12.53 -11.37
N ALA A 214 -21.47 -13.16 -10.60
CA ALA A 214 -21.18 -13.55 -9.22
C ALA A 214 -20.23 -14.76 -9.19
N PRO A 215 -19.24 -14.79 -8.27
CA PRO A 215 -18.27 -15.88 -8.23
C PRO A 215 -18.89 -17.16 -7.66
N ILE A 216 -18.73 -18.27 -8.39
CA ILE A 216 -19.23 -19.60 -8.01
C ILE A 216 -18.14 -20.36 -7.27
N LYS A 217 -16.99 -20.57 -7.91
CA LYS A 217 -15.83 -21.28 -7.35
C LYS A 217 -14.51 -20.74 -7.86
N ALA A 218 -13.45 -20.98 -7.10
CA ALA A 218 -12.08 -20.71 -7.49
C ALA A 218 -11.34 -22.03 -7.72
N HIS A 219 -10.44 -22.03 -8.70
CA HIS A 219 -9.50 -23.12 -8.96
C HIS A 219 -8.15 -22.78 -8.33
N ILE A 220 -7.74 -23.58 -7.37
CA ILE A 220 -6.59 -23.29 -6.52
C ILE A 220 -5.52 -24.35 -6.72
N LEU A 221 -4.36 -23.98 -7.24
CA LEU A 221 -3.19 -24.84 -7.26
C LEU A 221 -2.79 -25.27 -5.84
N ARG A 222 -2.53 -26.56 -5.64
CA ARG A 222 -2.04 -27.10 -4.35
C ARG A 222 -0.69 -26.53 -3.94
N SER A 223 0.18 -26.26 -4.91
CA SER A 223 1.50 -25.66 -4.70
C SER A 223 1.63 -24.38 -5.51
N HIS A 224 2.39 -23.41 -5.01
CA HIS A 224 2.65 -22.17 -5.73
C HIS A 224 3.21 -22.47 -7.13
N PRO A 225 2.78 -21.77 -8.21
CA PRO A 225 3.21 -22.05 -9.58
C PRO A 225 4.73 -21.93 -9.80
N GLY A 226 5.41 -21.14 -8.96
CA GLY A 226 6.88 -21.02 -8.90
C GLY A 226 7.55 -21.79 -7.75
N ALA A 227 6.86 -22.73 -7.09
CA ALA A 227 7.43 -23.52 -6.01
C ALA A 227 8.54 -24.46 -6.50
N LEU A 228 9.58 -24.61 -5.67
CA LEU A 228 10.68 -25.54 -5.92
C LEU A 228 10.22 -26.99 -5.70
N GLY A 229 10.69 -27.91 -6.55
CA GLY A 229 10.48 -29.36 -6.36
C GLY A 229 9.09 -29.90 -6.70
N VAL A 230 8.19 -29.07 -7.24
CA VAL A 230 6.84 -29.51 -7.67
C VAL A 230 6.91 -30.12 -9.06
N LYS A 231 6.58 -31.42 -9.16
CA LYS A 231 6.59 -32.17 -10.43
C LYS A 231 5.26 -32.15 -11.19
N GLU A 232 4.16 -32.10 -10.45
CA GLU A 232 2.81 -32.13 -11.01
C GLU A 232 2.00 -30.95 -10.47
N ARG A 233 1.24 -30.30 -11.35
CA ARG A 233 0.31 -29.23 -10.98
C ARG A 233 -1.07 -29.82 -10.78
N VAL A 234 -1.57 -29.75 -9.54
CA VAL A 234 -2.90 -30.22 -9.15
C VAL A 234 -3.71 -29.04 -8.64
N TRP A 235 -4.96 -28.93 -9.11
CA TRP A 235 -5.91 -27.89 -8.68
C TRP A 235 -6.98 -28.50 -7.78
N ASP A 236 -7.32 -27.78 -6.72
CA ASP A 236 -8.51 -28.02 -5.92
C ASP A 236 -9.55 -26.95 -6.25
N ASP A 237 -10.79 -27.39 -6.47
CA ASP A 237 -11.94 -26.51 -6.67
C ASP A 237 -12.52 -26.13 -5.30
N ARG A 238 -12.67 -24.83 -5.04
CA ARG A 238 -13.25 -24.32 -3.79
C ARG A 238 -14.43 -23.39 -4.09
N PRO A 239 -15.65 -23.70 -3.62
CA PRO A 239 -16.79 -22.82 -3.82
C PRO A 239 -16.68 -21.57 -2.94
N PHE A 240 -17.27 -20.46 -3.38
CA PHE A 240 -17.34 -19.23 -2.58
C PHE A 240 -18.36 -19.32 -1.45
N PHE A 241 -19.41 -20.11 -1.65
CA PHE A 241 -20.48 -20.33 -0.70
C PHE A 241 -20.74 -21.84 -0.54
N ASN A 242 -21.17 -22.25 0.66
CA ASN A 242 -21.68 -23.60 0.89
C ASN A 242 -23.13 -23.73 0.38
N GLU A 243 -23.68 -24.95 0.43
CA GLU A 243 -25.04 -25.26 -0.01
C GLU A 243 -26.13 -24.51 0.77
N ARG A 244 -25.81 -24.01 1.97
CA ARG A 244 -26.71 -23.23 2.83
C ARG A 244 -26.54 -21.72 2.65
N GLY A 245 -25.71 -21.28 1.70
CA GLY A 245 -25.42 -19.87 1.42
C GLY A 245 -24.40 -19.21 2.36
N GLY A 246 -23.80 -19.97 3.29
CA GLY A 246 -22.72 -19.50 4.15
C GLY A 246 -21.42 -19.32 3.36
N ARG A 247 -20.63 -18.30 3.73
CA ARG A 247 -19.38 -17.95 3.04
C ARG A 247 -18.28 -18.96 3.38
N VAL A 248 -17.60 -19.51 2.37
CA VAL A 248 -16.50 -20.49 2.55
C VAL A 248 -15.16 -19.97 2.04
N LEU A 249 -15.17 -19.23 0.93
CA LEU A 249 -13.97 -18.63 0.36
C LEU A 249 -14.16 -17.12 0.24
N LEU A 250 -13.22 -16.36 0.80
CA LEU A 250 -13.12 -14.92 0.64
C LEU A 250 -12.16 -14.61 -0.50
N HIS A 251 -12.51 -13.63 -1.32
CA HIS A 251 -11.59 -12.98 -2.25
C HIS A 251 -11.43 -11.54 -1.79
N VAL A 252 -10.33 -11.27 -1.08
CA VAL A 252 -10.08 -9.98 -0.45
C VAL A 252 -9.28 -9.13 -1.43
N TYR A 253 -9.92 -8.12 -2.01
CA TYR A 253 -9.28 -7.16 -2.91
C TYR A 253 -10.07 -5.87 -3.04
N ARG A 254 -9.38 -4.78 -3.38
CA ARG A 254 -10.03 -3.50 -3.68
C ARG A 254 -10.45 -3.44 -5.13
N ARG A 255 -11.75 -3.59 -5.37
CA ARG A 255 -12.35 -3.44 -6.71
C ARG A 255 -12.43 -1.96 -7.09
N ARG A 256 -11.64 -1.54 -8.08
CA ARG A 256 -11.58 -0.12 -8.55
C ARG A 256 -12.40 0.12 -9.81
N ARG A 257 -12.73 -0.94 -10.56
CA ARG A 257 -13.51 -0.87 -11.79
C ARG A 257 -14.60 -1.95 -11.82
N VAL A 258 -15.78 -1.59 -12.34
CA VAL A 258 -16.87 -2.56 -12.57
C VAL A 258 -16.38 -3.67 -13.50
N GLY A 259 -16.70 -4.92 -13.16
CA GLY A 259 -16.25 -6.12 -13.88
C GLY A 259 -14.80 -6.54 -13.61
N GLN A 260 -14.05 -5.83 -12.75
CA GLN A 260 -12.67 -6.21 -12.43
C GLN A 260 -12.60 -7.58 -11.73
N PRO A 261 -11.86 -8.57 -12.27
CA PRO A 261 -11.89 -9.95 -11.75
C PRO A 261 -10.86 -10.22 -10.66
N ARG A 262 -9.81 -9.40 -10.55
CA ARG A 262 -8.65 -9.56 -9.66
C ARG A 262 -8.17 -8.20 -9.17
N GLY A 263 -7.44 -8.15 -8.05
CA GLY A 263 -6.92 -6.89 -7.52
C GLY A 263 -5.67 -6.37 -8.25
N VAL A 264 -5.41 -5.06 -8.15
CA VAL A 264 -4.20 -4.42 -8.68
C VAL A 264 -3.23 -4.14 -7.53
N PRO A 265 -1.96 -4.56 -7.60
CA PRO A 265 -0.97 -4.22 -6.57
C PRO A 265 -0.88 -2.72 -6.31
N TYR A 266 -0.71 -2.34 -5.05
CA TYR A 266 -0.73 -0.97 -4.58
C TYR A 266 0.35 -0.08 -5.22
N LEU A 267 1.56 -0.62 -5.43
CA LEU A 267 2.66 0.12 -6.07
C LEU A 267 2.57 0.20 -7.59
N ALA A 268 1.62 -0.50 -8.23
CA ALA A 268 1.48 -0.55 -9.69
C ALA A 268 1.60 0.82 -10.42
N PRO A 269 0.94 1.91 -9.98
CA PRO A 269 1.03 3.20 -10.68
C PRO A 269 2.40 3.90 -10.53
N VAL A 270 3.26 3.46 -9.60
CA VAL A 270 4.52 4.13 -9.28
C VAL A 270 5.76 3.27 -9.53
N ILE A 271 5.61 2.01 -9.97
CA ILE A 271 6.72 1.07 -10.21
C ILE A 271 7.83 1.70 -11.05
N GLU A 272 7.47 2.30 -12.20
CA GLU A 272 8.43 2.90 -13.10
C GLU A 272 9.17 4.09 -12.45
N LYS A 273 8.42 4.97 -11.78
CA LYS A 273 8.99 6.15 -11.10
C LYS A 273 9.94 5.74 -9.99
N LEU A 274 9.58 4.74 -9.19
CA LEU A 274 10.44 4.18 -8.16
C LEU A 274 11.74 3.65 -8.77
N LYS A 275 11.65 2.88 -9.87
CA LYS A 275 12.86 2.31 -10.48
C LYS A 275 13.76 3.35 -11.16
N GLN A 276 13.18 4.40 -11.74
CA GLN A 276 13.95 5.51 -12.29
C GLN A 276 14.64 6.32 -11.18
N LEU A 277 13.96 6.54 -10.05
CA LEU A 277 14.52 7.26 -8.90
C LEU A 277 15.67 6.48 -8.25
N ASP A 278 15.52 5.15 -8.13
CA ASP A 278 16.55 4.21 -7.69
C ASP A 278 17.83 4.35 -8.52
N ARG A 279 17.71 4.20 -9.85
CA ARG A 279 18.82 4.38 -10.80
C ARG A 279 19.45 5.75 -10.75
N TYR A 280 18.64 6.80 -10.57
CA TYR A 280 19.16 8.16 -10.43
C TYR A 280 19.98 8.31 -9.15
N THR A 281 19.53 7.71 -8.05
CA THR A 281 20.24 7.77 -6.76
C THR A 281 21.56 7.01 -6.83
N ASP A 282 21.55 5.82 -7.43
CA ASP A 282 22.75 5.01 -7.66
C ASP A 282 23.78 5.76 -8.52
N ALA A 283 23.33 6.36 -9.64
CA ALA A 283 24.22 7.12 -10.52
C ALA A 283 24.83 8.35 -9.82
N GLU A 284 24.07 9.01 -8.95
CA GLU A 284 24.54 10.16 -8.17
C GLU A 284 25.55 9.72 -7.10
N LEU A 285 25.36 8.56 -6.49
CA LEU A 285 26.31 7.94 -5.57
C LEU A 285 27.61 7.53 -6.29
N GLU A 286 27.51 6.83 -7.42
CA GLU A 286 28.64 6.45 -8.25
C GLU A 286 29.43 7.68 -8.71
N ALA A 287 28.74 8.73 -9.15
CA ALA A 287 29.39 9.97 -9.54
C ALA A 287 30.10 10.64 -8.36
N ALA A 288 29.53 10.62 -7.15
CA ALA A 288 30.19 11.13 -5.95
C ALA A 288 31.44 10.30 -5.60
N VAL A 289 31.38 8.98 -5.72
CA VAL A 289 32.51 8.07 -5.51
C VAL A 289 33.62 8.31 -6.53
N VAL A 290 33.29 8.39 -7.82
CA VAL A 290 34.26 8.72 -8.89
C VAL A 290 34.88 10.09 -8.66
N SER A 291 34.10 11.07 -8.22
CA SER A 291 34.61 12.42 -7.93
C SER A 291 35.52 12.47 -6.71
N ALA A 292 35.35 11.54 -5.75
CA ALA A 292 36.24 11.39 -4.61
C ALA A 292 37.60 10.77 -5.00
N PHE A 293 37.64 9.99 -6.09
CA PHE A 293 38.90 9.58 -6.69
C PHE A 293 39.50 10.75 -7.48
N PHE A 294 40.57 11.35 -6.97
CA PHE A 294 41.33 12.37 -7.70
C PHE A 294 41.91 11.77 -8.99
N ALA A 295 41.23 11.98 -10.11
CA ALA A 295 41.75 11.66 -11.44
C ALA A 295 42.59 12.85 -11.94
N VAL A 296 43.90 12.66 -12.01
CA VAL A 296 44.84 13.65 -12.56
C VAL A 296 45.14 13.26 -14.01
N PHE A 297 44.75 14.10 -14.97
CA PHE A 297 45.15 13.95 -16.37
C PHE A 297 46.39 14.80 -16.64
N ILE A 298 47.48 14.16 -17.08
CA ILE A 298 48.74 14.82 -17.45
C ILE A 298 48.72 15.08 -18.95
N LYS A 299 48.82 16.35 -19.37
CA LYS A 299 49.02 16.73 -20.77
C LYS A 299 50.52 16.84 -21.07
N PRO A 300 51.07 16.05 -22.03
CA PRO A 300 52.47 16.18 -22.41
C PRO A 300 52.78 17.53 -23.06
N GLY A 301 53.96 18.10 -22.77
CA GLY A 301 54.50 19.27 -23.47
C GLY A 301 54.88 18.97 -24.93
N GLN A 302 55.04 20.01 -25.76
CA GLN A 302 55.23 19.93 -27.23
C GLN A 302 56.48 19.15 -27.72
N SER A 303 57.31 18.62 -26.83
CA SER A 303 58.42 17.74 -27.18
C SER A 303 58.72 16.76 -26.05
N GLY A 304 58.11 15.58 -26.06
CA GLY A 304 58.45 14.54 -25.08
C GLY A 304 57.70 13.24 -25.31
N ASN A 305 58.44 12.17 -25.61
CA ASN A 305 57.96 10.81 -25.40
C ASN A 305 57.63 10.63 -23.91
N LEU A 306 56.52 9.97 -23.61
CA LEU A 306 56.11 9.65 -22.24
C LEU A 306 57.23 8.88 -21.53
N SER A 307 57.81 9.45 -20.47
CA SER A 307 58.79 8.77 -19.63
C SER A 307 58.14 7.59 -18.89
N PRO A 308 58.79 6.41 -18.77
CA PRO A 308 58.24 5.22 -18.10
C PRO A 308 57.82 5.45 -16.64
N LEU A 309 58.27 6.54 -16.02
CA LEU A 309 57.96 6.90 -14.64
C LEU A 309 56.49 7.30 -14.42
N ALA A 310 55.81 7.84 -15.45
CA ALA A 310 54.37 8.13 -15.39
C ALA A 310 53.50 6.87 -15.29
N SER A 311 54.04 5.69 -15.64
CA SER A 311 53.35 4.41 -15.54
C SER A 311 53.40 3.80 -14.13
N ALA A 312 54.33 4.23 -13.29
CA ALA A 312 54.43 3.76 -11.90
C ALA A 312 53.41 4.41 -10.97
N ALA A 313 52.99 5.64 -11.29
CA ALA A 313 52.03 6.41 -10.50
C ALA A 313 50.58 5.90 -10.65
N THR A 314 50.28 5.13 -11.70
CA THR A 314 48.96 4.50 -11.97
C THR A 314 48.84 3.06 -11.43
N GLY A 315 49.78 2.62 -10.58
CA GLY A 315 49.68 1.32 -9.90
C GLY A 315 50.07 0.10 -10.73
N ASN A 316 50.78 0.28 -11.87
CA ASN A 316 51.16 -0.84 -12.71
C ASN A 316 52.62 -1.27 -12.49
N THR A 317 52.93 -1.85 -11.31
CA THR A 317 54.17 -2.60 -11.09
C THR A 317 53.86 -3.99 -10.56
N PRO A 318 53.94 -5.05 -11.41
CA PRO A 318 53.99 -6.40 -10.91
C PRO A 318 55.36 -6.62 -10.26
N VAL A 319 55.41 -6.60 -8.93
CA VAL A 319 56.54 -7.19 -8.20
C VAL A 319 56.30 -8.70 -8.15
N GLY A 320 56.97 -9.45 -9.02
CA GLY A 320 56.89 -10.91 -9.04
C GLY A 320 57.56 -11.49 -10.27
N THR A 321 58.72 -12.11 -10.06
CA THR A 321 59.60 -12.72 -11.04
C THR A 321 58.98 -13.89 -11.80
N ASP A 322 59.47 -14.07 -13.03
CA ASP A 322 59.32 -15.22 -13.94
C ASP A 322 58.02 -15.37 -14.73
N ARG A 323 58.05 -14.88 -15.99
CA ARG A 323 57.33 -15.49 -17.12
C ARG A 323 57.93 -15.06 -18.49
N PRO A 324 57.91 -15.95 -19.50
CA PRO A 324 58.74 -15.84 -20.70
C PRO A 324 58.17 -14.88 -21.75
N ALA A 325 59.09 -14.33 -22.55
CA ALA A 325 58.87 -13.32 -23.57
C ALA A 325 57.81 -13.71 -24.62
N GLY A 326 56.93 -12.76 -24.93
CA GLY A 326 56.10 -12.80 -26.15
C GLY A 326 54.62 -12.49 -25.97
N ARG A 327 54.26 -11.27 -25.53
CA ARG A 327 53.06 -10.53 -25.95
C ARG A 327 53.00 -9.17 -25.23
N GLU A 328 53.26 -8.11 -25.97
CA GLU A 328 52.88 -6.75 -25.60
C GLU A 328 51.39 -6.54 -25.92
N GLN A 329 50.58 -6.39 -24.88
CA GLN A 329 49.41 -5.51 -24.86
C GLN A 329 49.03 -5.31 -23.40
N GLY A 330 49.52 -4.22 -22.82
CA GLY A 330 49.10 -3.75 -21.50
C GLY A 330 47.64 -3.30 -21.57
N GLY A 331 46.74 -4.22 -21.25
CA GLY A 331 45.34 -3.91 -20.98
C GLY A 331 45.21 -3.41 -19.55
N TRP A 332 44.62 -2.22 -19.40
CA TRP A 332 44.20 -1.68 -18.11
C TRP A 332 43.32 -2.69 -17.35
N ASP A 333 43.65 -2.97 -16.10
CA ASP A 333 43.02 -4.02 -15.27
C ASP A 333 41.73 -3.57 -14.56
N GLY A 334 41.30 -2.32 -14.79
CA GLY A 334 40.05 -1.78 -14.26
C GLY A 334 40.08 -1.40 -12.78
N SER A 335 41.24 -1.43 -12.12
CA SER A 335 41.37 -0.95 -10.73
C SER A 335 41.70 0.55 -10.69
N LEU A 336 40.93 1.32 -9.92
CA LEU A 336 41.21 2.72 -9.58
C LEU A 336 41.54 2.80 -8.08
N SER A 337 42.79 3.12 -7.74
CA SER A 337 43.23 3.42 -6.37
C SER A 337 43.37 4.93 -6.16
N GLY A 338 42.93 5.42 -5.00
CA GLY A 338 42.88 6.86 -4.70
C GLY A 338 44.26 7.55 -4.59
N GLY A 339 44.30 8.80 -5.05
CA GLY A 339 45.36 9.78 -4.75
C GLY A 339 46.69 9.51 -5.43
N ILE A 340 46.81 9.88 -6.71
CA ILE A 340 48.09 9.86 -7.43
C ILE A 340 48.72 11.27 -7.38
N VAL A 341 49.89 11.40 -6.75
CA VAL A 341 50.74 12.59 -6.89
C VAL A 341 51.75 12.28 -8.00
N ALA A 342 51.56 12.88 -9.17
CA ALA A 342 52.48 12.73 -10.29
C ALA A 342 53.40 13.95 -10.39
N GLU A 343 54.71 13.71 -10.50
CA GLU A 343 55.72 14.72 -10.82
C GLU A 343 55.63 15.05 -12.32
N LEU A 344 55.61 16.35 -12.67
CA LEU A 344 55.40 16.82 -14.04
C LEU A 344 56.75 17.16 -14.69
N ASP A 345 56.94 16.74 -15.95
CA ASP A 345 58.06 17.17 -16.78
C ASP A 345 57.93 18.66 -17.19
N ASP A 346 59.05 19.29 -17.55
CA ASP A 346 59.09 20.70 -17.97
C ASP A 346 58.14 20.97 -19.16
N GLY A 347 57.13 21.82 -18.93
CA GLY A 347 56.10 22.16 -19.92
C GLY A 347 54.86 21.25 -19.93
N ALA A 348 54.78 20.23 -19.08
CA ALA A 348 53.56 19.45 -18.85
C ALA A 348 52.58 20.22 -17.94
N SER A 349 51.28 20.05 -18.18
CA SER A 349 50.23 20.69 -17.35
C SER A 349 49.25 19.66 -16.82
N ILE A 350 48.79 19.88 -15.58
CA ILE A 350 47.69 19.14 -14.99
C ILE A 350 46.39 19.81 -15.44
N ASP A 351 45.51 19.03 -16.06
CA ASP A 351 44.12 19.43 -16.24
C ASP A 351 43.28 18.63 -15.25
N THR A 352 42.76 19.31 -14.22
CA THR A 352 41.85 18.69 -13.26
C THR A 352 40.45 18.75 -13.83
N ALA A 353 39.89 17.60 -14.17
CA ALA A 353 38.45 17.49 -14.36
C ALA A 353 37.79 17.62 -12.98
N SER A 354 37.53 18.84 -12.51
CA SER A 354 36.79 19.06 -11.27
C SER A 354 35.32 18.74 -11.55
N PRO A 355 34.79 17.60 -11.08
CA PRO A 355 33.39 17.29 -11.30
C PRO A 355 32.62 18.27 -10.41
N GLY A 356 31.75 19.10 -10.98
CA GLY A 356 30.98 20.13 -10.28
C GLY A 356 30.02 19.56 -9.24
N ARG A 357 30.55 19.03 -8.14
CA ARG A 357 29.88 18.39 -7.02
C ARG A 357 30.18 19.19 -5.75
N PRO A 358 29.22 19.33 -4.82
CA PRO A 358 27.95 18.60 -4.74
C PRO A 358 26.86 19.10 -5.72
N ASN A 359 25.97 18.19 -6.13
CA ASN A 359 24.79 18.53 -6.94
C ASN A 359 23.68 19.08 -6.04
N MET A 360 23.57 20.40 -5.95
CA MET A 360 22.56 21.08 -5.13
C MET A 360 21.12 20.84 -5.61
N ALA A 361 20.91 20.36 -6.83
CA ALA A 361 19.58 20.09 -7.39
C ALA A 361 19.07 18.67 -7.08
N PHE A 362 19.90 17.81 -6.46
CA PHE A 362 19.53 16.43 -6.16
C PHE A 362 18.29 16.35 -5.27
N ASP A 363 18.35 16.93 -4.07
CA ASP A 363 17.28 16.85 -3.08
C ASP A 363 15.95 17.48 -3.58
N PRO A 364 15.93 18.69 -4.17
CA PRO A 364 14.70 19.25 -4.74
C PRO A 364 14.03 18.36 -5.80
N PHE A 365 14.83 17.72 -6.66
CA PHE A 365 14.32 16.81 -7.68
C PHE A 365 13.76 15.52 -7.07
N VAL A 366 14.49 14.90 -6.14
CA VAL A 366 14.04 13.70 -5.41
C VAL A 366 12.73 14.00 -4.66
N LEU A 367 12.65 15.13 -3.95
CA LEU A 367 11.43 15.55 -3.28
C LEU A 367 10.27 15.81 -4.26
N ALA A 368 10.51 16.36 -5.44
CA ALA A 368 9.47 16.50 -6.47
C ALA A 368 8.94 15.14 -6.97
N MET A 369 9.82 14.15 -7.11
CA MET A 369 9.44 12.78 -7.47
C MET A 369 8.67 12.09 -6.34
N LEU A 370 9.12 12.23 -5.09
CA LEU A 370 8.44 11.70 -3.91
C LEU A 370 7.04 12.28 -3.74
N ARG A 371 6.81 13.56 -4.05
CA ARG A 371 5.47 14.16 -4.05
C ARG A 371 4.53 13.52 -5.06
N GLN A 372 5.01 13.23 -6.28
CA GLN A 372 4.21 12.53 -7.30
C GLN A 372 3.89 11.09 -6.88
N ILE A 373 4.88 10.40 -6.30
CA ILE A 373 4.70 9.02 -5.79
C ILE A 373 3.70 9.02 -4.64
N GLY A 374 3.89 9.89 -3.66
CA GLY A 374 3.00 10.01 -2.50
C GLY A 374 1.56 10.30 -2.89
N MET A 375 1.35 11.23 -3.83
CA MET A 375 0.01 11.52 -4.37
C MET A 375 -0.66 10.29 -4.98
N ALA A 376 0.07 9.49 -5.79
CA ALA A 376 -0.47 8.29 -6.41
C ALA A 376 -0.75 7.16 -5.42
N LEU A 377 -0.08 7.18 -4.27
CA LEU A 377 -0.24 6.24 -3.17
C LEU A 377 -1.20 6.74 -2.08
N GLU A 378 -1.81 7.92 -2.22
CA GLU A 378 -2.63 8.54 -1.15
C GLU A 378 -1.85 8.70 0.18
N LEU A 379 -0.53 8.89 0.09
CA LEU A 379 0.36 9.18 1.22
C LEU A 379 1.05 10.53 1.00
N PRO A 380 0.75 11.56 1.81
CA PRO A 380 1.55 12.79 1.81
C PRO A 380 3.03 12.49 1.94
N TYR A 381 3.89 13.23 1.24
CA TYR A 381 5.31 12.89 1.17
C TYR A 381 5.97 12.92 2.55
N GLU A 382 5.54 13.82 3.44
CA GLU A 382 6.00 13.93 4.82
C GLU A 382 5.76 12.62 5.59
N VAL A 383 4.60 11.98 5.37
CA VAL A 383 4.25 10.69 5.98
C VAL A 383 5.02 9.55 5.30
N LEU A 384 5.17 9.60 3.98
CA LEU A 384 5.88 8.60 3.19
C LEU A 384 7.36 8.47 3.60
N ILE A 385 8.08 9.59 3.72
CA ILE A 385 9.50 9.62 4.11
C ILE A 385 9.73 9.93 5.58
N LYS A 386 8.66 10.10 6.37
CA LYS A 386 8.71 10.42 7.81
C LYS A 386 9.53 11.67 8.13
N HIS A 387 9.39 12.70 7.30
CA HIS A 387 10.15 13.94 7.38
C HIS A 387 9.22 15.14 7.45
N PHE A 388 9.17 15.80 8.62
CA PHE A 388 8.24 16.88 8.92
C PHE A 388 9.03 18.16 9.23
N THR A 389 9.32 18.95 8.19
CA THR A 389 9.99 20.26 8.33
C THR A 389 9.05 21.45 8.17
N ALA A 390 7.80 21.21 7.80
CA ALA A 390 6.77 22.24 7.73
C ALA A 390 6.27 22.64 9.13
N SER A 391 5.47 23.71 9.21
CA SER A 391 4.87 24.16 10.47
C SER A 391 3.99 23.06 11.11
N TYR A 392 3.77 23.15 12.43
CA TYR A 392 2.92 22.21 13.18
C TYR A 392 1.57 21.97 12.49
N THR A 393 0.91 23.03 12.03
CA THR A 393 -0.39 22.95 11.33
C THR A 393 -0.31 22.16 10.03
N ALA A 394 0.73 22.36 9.23
CA ALA A 394 0.93 21.64 7.97
C ALA A 394 1.25 20.16 8.21
N ALA A 395 2.12 19.85 9.18
CA ALA A 395 2.41 18.48 9.58
C ALA A 395 1.15 17.75 10.08
N ARG A 396 0.35 18.41 10.92
CA ARG A 396 -0.93 17.87 11.41
C ARG A 396 -1.92 17.64 10.27
N ALA A 397 -2.01 18.55 9.30
CA ALA A 397 -2.84 18.37 8.11
C ALA A 397 -2.42 17.14 7.28
N ALA A 398 -1.13 16.95 7.05
CA ALA A 398 -0.60 15.78 6.33
C ALA A 398 -0.90 14.46 7.06
N VAL A 399 -0.76 14.42 8.39
CA VAL A 399 -1.11 13.24 9.19
C VAL A 399 -2.62 12.95 9.15
N MET A 400 -3.47 13.98 9.24
CA MET A 400 -4.92 13.82 9.17
C MET A 400 -5.40 13.31 7.80
N GLU A 401 -4.81 13.80 6.71
CA GLU A 401 -5.12 13.33 5.35
C GLU A 401 -4.75 11.84 5.20
N ALA A 402 -3.53 11.47 5.62
CA ALA A 402 -3.10 10.07 5.63
C ALA A 402 -4.01 9.20 6.51
N TRP A 403 -4.50 9.75 7.62
CA TRP A 403 -5.40 9.03 8.52
C TRP A 403 -6.77 8.74 7.89
N GLN A 404 -7.30 9.64 7.07
CA GLN A 404 -8.53 9.39 6.34
C GLN A 404 -8.40 8.19 5.40
N PHE A 405 -7.29 8.11 4.66
CA PHE A 405 -6.97 6.95 3.82
C PHE A 405 -6.86 5.66 4.65
N VAL A 406 -6.11 5.69 5.75
CA VAL A 406 -5.91 4.54 6.65
C VAL A 406 -7.23 4.04 7.23
N ARG A 407 -8.15 4.92 7.64
CA ARG A 407 -9.48 4.51 8.11
C ARG A 407 -10.27 3.76 7.04
N GLY A 408 -10.24 4.23 5.79
CA GLY A 408 -10.87 3.51 4.67
C GLY A 408 -10.21 2.14 4.40
N CYS A 409 -8.91 1.99 4.66
CA CYS A 409 -8.23 0.69 4.64
C CYS A 409 -8.69 -0.23 5.77
N ARG A 410 -8.85 0.32 6.97
CA ARG A 410 -9.30 -0.41 8.15
C ARG A 410 -10.74 -0.90 7.99
N ASP A 411 -11.64 -0.02 7.57
CA ASP A 411 -13.04 -0.37 7.31
C ASP A 411 -13.15 -1.47 6.24
N PHE A 412 -12.36 -1.36 5.17
CA PHE A 412 -12.28 -2.40 4.15
C PHE A 412 -11.80 -3.74 4.72
N LEU A 413 -10.72 -3.77 5.49
CA LEU A 413 -10.20 -5.01 6.08
C LEU A 413 -11.21 -5.61 7.08
N GLY A 414 -11.81 -4.77 7.93
CA GLY A 414 -12.86 -5.15 8.86
C GLY A 414 -14.04 -5.81 8.17
N GLN A 415 -14.55 -5.22 7.09
CA GLN A 415 -15.72 -5.73 6.37
C GLN A 415 -15.43 -6.96 5.51
N HIS A 416 -14.28 -7.02 4.85
CA HIS A 416 -13.98 -8.04 3.84
C HIS A 416 -13.19 -9.24 4.37
N PHE A 417 -12.56 -9.12 5.54
CA PHE A 417 -11.80 -10.20 6.17
C PHE A 417 -12.28 -10.46 7.60
N CYS A 418 -12.22 -9.46 8.49
CA CYS A 418 -12.45 -9.72 9.91
C CYS A 418 -13.90 -10.14 10.20
N GLN A 419 -14.88 -9.46 9.60
CA GLN A 419 -16.30 -9.75 9.81
C GLN A 419 -16.69 -11.15 9.33
N PRO A 420 -16.39 -11.60 8.09
CA PRO A 420 -16.66 -12.97 7.67
C PRO A 420 -15.95 -14.03 8.52
N VAL A 421 -14.74 -13.74 9.00
CA VAL A 421 -14.00 -14.66 9.87
C VAL A 421 -14.67 -14.76 11.25
N TYR A 422 -15.11 -13.64 11.82
CA TYR A 422 -15.86 -13.63 13.06
C TYR A 422 -17.18 -14.39 12.93
N GLU A 423 -17.92 -14.19 11.84
CA GLU A 423 -19.14 -14.94 11.57
C GLU A 423 -18.89 -16.45 11.47
N HIS A 424 -17.80 -16.87 10.82
CA HIS A 424 -17.39 -18.28 10.72
C HIS A 424 -17.08 -18.89 12.09
N TRP A 425 -16.35 -18.18 12.94
CA TRP A 425 -16.10 -18.61 14.31
C TRP A 425 -17.39 -18.64 15.15
N LEU A 426 -18.23 -17.60 15.02
CA LEU A 426 -19.48 -17.47 15.78
C LEU A 426 -20.47 -18.58 15.42
N GLU A 427 -20.53 -18.98 14.14
CA GLU A 427 -21.29 -20.15 13.70
C GLU A 427 -20.89 -21.41 14.49
N GLU A 428 -19.61 -21.68 14.65
CA GLU A 428 -19.18 -22.83 15.45
C GLU A 428 -19.50 -22.65 16.94
N ALA A 429 -19.23 -21.47 17.51
CA ALA A 429 -19.46 -21.23 18.93
C ALA A 429 -20.94 -21.35 19.32
N VAL A 430 -21.86 -20.94 18.43
CA VAL A 430 -23.30 -21.14 18.60
C VAL A 430 -23.67 -22.61 18.41
N ALA A 431 -23.09 -23.30 17.43
CA ALA A 431 -23.36 -24.72 17.19
C ALA A 431 -22.90 -25.64 18.33
N GLN A 432 -21.79 -25.29 19.00
CA GLN A 432 -21.28 -25.98 20.18
C GLN A 432 -22.08 -25.66 21.46
N GLY A 433 -22.88 -24.58 21.46
CA GLY A 433 -23.68 -24.14 22.60
C GLY A 433 -22.94 -23.24 23.59
N ASP A 434 -21.72 -22.80 23.27
CA ASP A 434 -20.98 -21.83 24.11
C ASP A 434 -21.63 -20.45 24.08
N ILE A 435 -22.17 -20.06 22.91
CA ILE A 435 -22.89 -18.81 22.71
C ILE A 435 -24.37 -19.11 22.52
N GLU A 436 -25.20 -18.55 23.38
CA GLU A 436 -26.65 -18.66 23.27
C GLU A 436 -27.17 -17.65 22.24
N ALA A 437 -27.59 -18.16 21.08
CA ALA A 437 -28.18 -17.34 20.02
C ALA A 437 -29.39 -18.06 19.39
N PRO A 438 -30.57 -18.03 20.05
CA PRO A 438 -31.77 -18.70 19.56
C PRO A 438 -32.16 -18.22 18.15
N GLY A 439 -32.45 -19.17 17.26
CA GLY A 439 -32.83 -18.87 15.87
C GLY A 439 -31.68 -18.42 14.96
N PHE A 440 -30.43 -18.45 15.43
CA PHE A 440 -29.26 -18.02 14.64
C PHE A 440 -29.13 -18.74 13.29
N PHE A 441 -29.38 -20.06 13.26
CA PHE A 441 -29.34 -20.86 12.02
C PHE A 441 -30.67 -20.89 11.26
N ASP A 442 -31.76 -20.42 11.88
CA ASP A 442 -33.11 -20.54 11.32
C ASP A 442 -33.48 -19.33 10.45
N HIS A 443 -32.92 -18.14 10.75
CA HIS A 443 -33.31 -16.91 10.07
C HIS A 443 -32.13 -15.94 9.83
N PRO A 444 -31.85 -15.51 8.58
CA PRO A 444 -30.74 -14.61 8.25
C PRO A 444 -30.75 -13.27 9.00
N LEU A 445 -31.94 -12.73 9.31
CA LEU A 445 -32.07 -11.50 10.10
C LEU A 445 -31.57 -11.66 11.55
N LEU A 446 -31.81 -12.83 12.16
CA LEU A 446 -31.34 -13.12 13.52
C LEU A 446 -29.83 -13.31 13.52
N ARG A 447 -29.30 -14.06 12.54
CA ARG A 447 -27.85 -14.14 12.30
C ARG A 447 -27.23 -12.75 12.19
N TYR A 448 -27.78 -11.86 11.36
CA TYR A 448 -27.32 -10.47 11.24
C TYR A 448 -27.36 -9.72 12.58
N ALA A 449 -28.43 -9.89 13.37
CA ALA A 449 -28.58 -9.22 14.65
C ALA A 449 -27.53 -9.66 15.70
N TYR A 450 -27.15 -10.93 15.71
CA TYR A 450 -26.10 -11.48 16.58
C TYR A 450 -24.69 -11.17 16.07
N SER A 451 -24.47 -11.19 14.77
CA SER A 451 -23.15 -11.01 14.15
C SER A 451 -22.70 -9.54 14.06
N GLY A 452 -23.49 -8.58 14.57
CA GLY A 452 -23.13 -7.17 14.54
C GLY A 452 -21.84 -6.88 15.29
N SER A 453 -20.94 -6.10 14.68
CA SER A 453 -19.64 -5.79 15.26
C SER A 453 -19.04 -4.46 14.77
N LEU A 454 -18.04 -3.99 15.50
CA LEU A 454 -17.12 -2.94 15.12
C LEU A 454 -15.69 -3.49 15.20
N TRP A 455 -14.87 -3.13 14.22
CA TRP A 455 -13.47 -3.54 14.15
C TRP A 455 -12.56 -2.35 14.50
N VAL A 456 -12.01 -2.40 15.71
CA VAL A 456 -11.27 -1.30 16.31
C VAL A 456 -9.79 -1.56 16.16
N GLY A 457 -9.05 -0.59 15.61
CA GLY A 457 -7.59 -0.64 15.58
C GLY A 457 -7.00 0.62 16.21
N ASP A 458 -5.67 0.64 16.34
CA ASP A 458 -4.91 1.72 16.99
C ASP A 458 -5.33 3.11 16.49
N GLY A 459 -5.33 4.10 17.39
CA GLY A 459 -5.59 5.51 17.06
C GLY A 459 -4.47 6.14 16.22
N PRO A 460 -4.69 7.36 15.66
CA PRO A 460 -3.69 8.07 14.85
C PRO A 460 -2.45 8.52 15.64
N GLY A 461 -2.49 8.44 16.97
CA GLY A 461 -1.56 9.11 17.87
C GLY A 461 -1.86 10.61 17.99
N THR A 462 -1.20 11.28 18.93
CA THR A 462 -1.35 12.71 19.17
C THR A 462 -0.02 13.43 19.00
N VAL A 463 -0.04 14.61 18.37
CA VAL A 463 1.13 15.50 18.27
C VAL A 463 1.20 16.44 19.47
N ASP A 464 0.04 16.85 20.01
CA ASP A 464 -0.09 17.67 21.22
C ASP A 464 -1.19 17.07 22.11
N PRO A 465 -0.82 16.18 23.05
CA PRO A 465 -1.78 15.47 23.89
C PRO A 465 -2.70 16.40 24.66
N LEU A 466 -2.19 17.55 25.12
CA LEU A 466 -2.95 18.48 25.95
C LEU A 466 -4.07 19.14 25.15
N LYS A 467 -3.78 19.60 23.93
CA LYS A 467 -4.82 20.19 23.06
C LYS A 467 -5.87 19.17 22.65
N ASP A 468 -5.46 17.93 22.40
CA ASP A 468 -6.39 16.88 21.98
C ASP A 468 -7.31 16.42 23.12
N ILE A 469 -6.78 16.29 24.36
CA ILE A 469 -7.58 15.98 25.56
C ILE A 469 -8.57 17.10 25.86
N ASN A 470 -8.13 18.37 25.83
CA ASN A 470 -9.03 19.52 26.04
C ASN A 470 -10.14 19.59 24.98
N ALA A 471 -9.83 19.19 23.74
CA ALA A 471 -10.83 19.10 22.69
C ALA A 471 -11.79 17.92 22.91
N ALA A 472 -11.32 16.78 23.42
CA ALA A 472 -12.13 15.63 23.76
C ALA A 472 -13.09 15.91 24.92
N GLU A 473 -12.59 16.53 25.99
CA GLU A 473 -13.41 17.00 27.12
C GLU A 473 -14.56 17.89 26.64
N LYS A 474 -14.25 18.93 25.85
CA LYS A 474 -15.27 19.81 25.27
C LYS A 474 -16.27 19.06 24.39
N ARG A 475 -15.85 18.05 23.61
CA ARG A 475 -16.76 17.24 22.77
C ARG A 475 -17.72 16.40 23.62
N ILE A 476 -17.25 15.87 24.74
CA ILE A 476 -18.07 15.11 25.68
C ILE A 476 -19.05 16.05 26.37
N ASP A 477 -18.58 17.20 26.87
CA ASP A 477 -19.40 18.17 27.59
C ASP A 477 -20.55 18.73 26.74
N ILE A 478 -20.31 18.98 25.45
CA ILE A 478 -21.35 19.46 24.51
C ILE A 478 -22.20 18.31 23.92
N GLY A 479 -21.94 17.05 24.28
CA GLY A 479 -22.70 15.88 23.83
C GLY A 479 -22.45 15.46 22.38
N VAL A 480 -21.36 15.89 21.75
CA VAL A 480 -20.97 15.45 20.39
C VAL A 480 -20.30 14.08 20.40
N SER A 481 -19.71 13.71 21.54
CA SER A 481 -19.00 12.44 21.71
C SER A 481 -19.29 11.82 23.07
N THR A 482 -18.81 10.60 23.27
CA THR A 482 -18.95 9.84 24.52
C THR A 482 -17.58 9.42 25.01
N LEU A 483 -17.48 9.09 26.31
CA LEU A 483 -16.23 8.57 26.88
C LEU A 483 -15.74 7.33 26.12
N ALA A 484 -16.63 6.39 25.82
CA ALA A 484 -16.31 5.21 25.02
C ALA A 484 -15.74 5.55 23.63
N LYS A 485 -16.36 6.50 22.93
CA LYS A 485 -15.90 6.91 21.59
C LYS A 485 -14.57 7.64 21.64
N GLU A 486 -14.35 8.50 22.62
CA GLU A 486 -13.08 9.23 22.78
C GLU A 486 -11.94 8.32 23.24
N SER A 487 -12.16 7.41 24.20
CA SER A 487 -11.16 6.40 24.60
C SER A 487 -10.74 5.55 23.40
N MET A 488 -11.72 5.04 22.65
CA MET A 488 -11.47 4.24 21.45
C MET A 488 -10.71 5.02 20.36
N LEU A 489 -10.97 6.32 20.20
CA LEU A 489 -10.26 7.16 19.22
C LEU A 489 -8.83 7.52 19.66
N TYR A 490 -8.59 7.65 20.96
CA TYR A 490 -7.33 8.10 21.52
C TYR A 490 -6.25 7.01 21.45
N ASP A 491 -6.51 5.87 22.07
CA ASP A 491 -5.56 4.75 22.17
C ASP A 491 -6.20 3.39 21.83
N GLY A 492 -7.47 3.35 21.45
CA GLY A 492 -8.18 2.11 21.13
C GLY A 492 -8.69 1.35 22.37
N SER A 493 -8.54 1.91 23.57
CA SER A 493 -8.99 1.27 24.80
C SER A 493 -10.52 1.26 24.93
N ASP A 494 -11.03 0.20 25.58
CA ASP A 494 -12.44 0.12 25.96
C ASP A 494 -12.67 0.92 27.25
N TRP A 495 -13.64 1.83 27.21
CA TRP A 495 -13.94 2.68 28.35
C TRP A 495 -14.48 1.91 29.56
N GLU A 496 -15.24 0.82 29.35
CA GLU A 496 -15.75 0.00 30.45
C GLU A 496 -14.61 -0.70 31.17
N GLU A 497 -13.68 -1.31 30.43
CA GLU A 497 -12.47 -1.91 31.01
C GLU A 497 -11.65 -0.87 31.80
N ASN A 498 -11.45 0.31 31.22
CA ASN A 498 -10.78 1.43 31.90
C ASN A 498 -11.53 1.87 33.18
N HIS A 499 -12.86 1.93 33.13
CA HIS A 499 -13.68 2.35 34.26
C HIS A 499 -13.65 1.33 35.41
N GLU A 500 -13.78 0.04 35.09
CA GLU A 500 -13.69 -1.06 36.05
C GLU A 500 -12.31 -1.09 36.74
N GLN A 501 -11.24 -1.00 35.95
CA GLN A 501 -9.88 -0.95 36.46
C GLN A 501 -9.65 0.29 37.34
N ARG A 502 -10.15 1.47 36.92
CA ARG A 502 -10.06 2.70 37.72
C ARG A 502 -10.84 2.60 39.02
N ALA A 503 -12.01 1.96 39.03
CA ALA A 503 -12.79 1.73 40.24
C ALA A 503 -12.04 0.82 41.22
N LEU A 504 -11.38 -0.23 40.72
CA LEU A 504 -10.52 -1.12 41.51
C LEU A 504 -9.31 -0.38 42.09
N GLU A 505 -8.64 0.44 41.29
CA GLU A 505 -7.50 1.26 41.72
C GLU A 505 -7.90 2.26 42.80
N VAL A 506 -9.02 2.96 42.62
CA VAL A 506 -9.55 3.89 43.63
C VAL A 506 -9.87 3.16 44.93
N LYS A 507 -10.48 1.98 44.85
CA LYS A 507 -10.77 1.15 46.04
C LYS A 507 -9.48 0.75 46.76
N ARG A 508 -8.50 0.19 46.03
CA ARG A 508 -7.20 -0.19 46.60
C ARG A 508 -6.46 0.99 47.23
N ARG A 509 -6.44 2.15 46.56
CA ARG A 509 -5.83 3.37 47.12
C ARG A 509 -6.49 3.78 48.43
N ARG A 510 -7.82 3.69 48.54
CA ARG A 510 -8.52 3.95 49.80
C ARG A 510 -8.14 2.94 50.88
N ASP A 511 -8.10 1.66 50.53
CA ASP A 511 -7.74 0.57 51.45
C ASP A 511 -6.29 0.72 51.96
N ASP A 512 -5.37 1.20 51.11
CA ASP A 512 -3.95 1.45 51.43
C ASP A 512 -3.69 2.83 52.06
N GLY A 513 -4.73 3.64 52.31
CA GLY A 513 -4.62 4.98 52.92
C GLY A 513 -4.02 6.07 52.01
N LEU A 514 -3.99 5.84 50.70
CA LEU A 514 -3.53 6.80 49.70
C LEU A 514 -4.68 7.73 49.25
N THR A 515 -4.34 8.95 48.83
CA THR A 515 -5.35 9.89 48.33
C THR A 515 -6.05 9.38 47.06
N VAL A 516 -7.36 9.61 46.97
CA VAL A 516 -8.23 9.13 45.88
C VAL A 516 -7.94 9.81 44.55
N SER A 517 -7.35 11.01 44.58
CA SER A 517 -6.98 11.77 43.39
C SER A 517 -5.45 11.95 43.33
N PRO A 518 -4.77 11.64 42.22
CA PRO A 518 -3.41 12.10 42.00
C PRO A 518 -3.45 13.62 41.83
N THR A 519 -3.10 14.36 42.88
CA THR A 519 -2.82 15.82 42.91
C THR A 519 -3.60 16.67 41.90
N ALA A 520 -4.73 17.24 42.36
CA ALA A 520 -5.33 18.39 41.68
C ALA A 520 -4.24 19.47 41.50
N ARG A 521 -4.11 20.03 40.28
CA ARG A 521 -3.29 21.23 40.07
C ARG A 521 -3.79 22.34 41.01
N PRO A 522 -2.90 23.12 41.63
CA PRO A 522 -3.31 24.35 42.31
C PRO A 522 -4.08 25.24 41.31
N GLU A 523 -5.24 25.77 41.71
CA GLU A 523 -6.19 26.48 40.83
C GLU A 523 -5.70 27.86 40.32
N ASP A 524 -4.43 28.25 40.53
CA ASP A 524 -3.97 29.64 40.39
C ASP A 524 -2.74 29.88 39.49
N GLU A 525 -2.41 28.99 38.55
CA GLU A 525 -1.45 29.32 37.49
C GLU A 525 -2.15 29.68 36.18
N PRO A 526 -2.05 30.95 35.69
CA PRO A 526 -2.60 31.29 34.39
C PRO A 526 -1.88 30.51 33.29
N ALA A 527 -2.66 29.93 32.38
CA ALA A 527 -2.14 29.16 31.25
C ALA A 527 -1.13 29.99 30.45
N ALA A 528 0.14 29.58 30.45
CA ALA A 528 1.14 30.16 29.58
C ALA A 528 0.74 29.94 28.12
N ASN A 529 0.54 31.03 27.39
CA ASN A 529 0.19 31.00 25.98
C ASN A 529 1.43 30.54 25.17
N PRO A 530 1.40 29.37 24.51
CA PRO A 530 2.57 28.81 23.82
C PRO A 530 2.94 29.53 22.51
N ASP A 531 2.17 30.53 22.08
CA ASP A 531 2.37 31.23 20.79
C ASP A 531 3.12 32.58 20.91
N LEU A 532 3.79 32.86 22.04
CA LEU A 532 4.69 34.03 22.14
C LEU A 532 6.15 33.59 22.00
N PRO A 533 6.92 34.14 21.03
CA PRO A 533 8.36 33.92 21.01
C PRO A 533 8.98 34.50 22.27
N GLU A 534 9.84 33.73 22.95
CA GLU A 534 10.63 34.23 24.07
C GLU A 534 11.42 35.46 23.60
N ARG A 535 11.18 36.60 24.25
CA ARG A 535 12.00 37.79 24.05
C ARG A 535 13.39 37.52 24.61
N THR A 536 14.38 37.40 23.72
CA THR A 536 15.76 37.86 23.96
C THR A 536 16.33 38.40 22.68
#